data_AF-A0A0M9E1I5-F1
#
_entry.id   AF-A0A0M9E1I5-F1
#
_cell.length_a   1.000
_cell.length_b   1.000
_cell.length_c   1.000
_cell.angle_alpha   90.00
_cell.angle_beta   90.00
_cell.angle_gamma   90.00
#
_symmetry.space_group_name_H-M   'P 1'
#
loop_
_entity.id
_entity.type
_entity.pdbx_description
1 polymer ?
#
loop_
_entity_poly.entity_id
_entity_poly.type
_entity_poly.pdbx_seq_one_letter_code
_entity_poly.pdbx_strand_id
1 'polypeptide(L)'
;KVGKELIKEGKIEGKIEGEKKGEKKGEKKAAKKFLATLLAEKFKLNVRRVMPRLEPLRTNDMMELGKDLLSMDKYEDAYQWIDNRKRILKMSS
;
A
#
# COMPACT_ATOMS: atom_id res chain seq x y z
N LYS A 1 -25.52 28.01 -24.36
CA LYS A 1 -25.88 26.97 -23.35
C LYS A 1 -24.73 25.98 -23.09
N VAL A 2 -23.89 25.68 -24.08
CA VAL A 2 -22.75 24.73 -24.03
C VAL A 2 -21.77 24.93 -22.85
N GLY A 3 -21.43 26.18 -22.50
CA GLY A 3 -20.45 26.43 -21.41
C GLY A 3 -20.92 26.04 -20.00
N LYS A 4 -22.23 25.94 -19.74
CA LYS A 4 -22.76 25.52 -18.42
C LYS A 4 -22.73 23.99 -18.24
N GLU A 5 -22.76 23.24 -19.33
CA GLU A 5 -22.68 21.77 -19.33
C GLU A 5 -21.24 21.31 -19.08
N LEU A 6 -20.27 21.90 -19.79
CA LEU A 6 -18.83 21.61 -19.62
C LEU A 6 -18.34 21.84 -18.17
N ILE A 7 -18.82 22.91 -17.50
CA ILE A 7 -18.47 23.20 -16.10
C ILE A 7 -19.08 22.17 -15.13
N LYS A 8 -20.27 21.64 -15.44
CA LYS A 8 -20.91 20.60 -14.63
C LYS A 8 -20.20 19.25 -14.80
N GLU A 9 -19.83 18.90 -16.03
CA GLU A 9 -19.06 17.70 -16.34
C GLU A 9 -17.71 17.70 -15.61
N GLY A 10 -16.94 18.80 -15.69
CA GLY A 10 -15.66 18.91 -14.98
C GLY A 10 -15.78 18.81 -13.44
N LYS A 11 -16.87 19.31 -12.84
CA LYS A 11 -17.13 19.16 -11.40
C LYS A 11 -17.45 17.71 -11.01
N ILE A 12 -18.19 16.99 -11.85
CA ILE A 12 -18.52 15.59 -11.63
C ILE A 12 -17.26 14.72 -11.76
N GLU A 13 -16.46 14.93 -12.81
CA GLU A 13 -15.19 14.22 -13.01
C GLU A 13 -14.23 14.47 -11.84
N GLY A 14 -14.07 15.72 -11.40
CA GLY A 14 -13.23 16.06 -10.25
C GLY A 14 -13.68 15.39 -8.95
N LYS A 15 -15.00 15.26 -8.73
CA LYS A 15 -15.54 14.55 -7.57
C LYS A 15 -15.24 13.05 -7.64
N ILE A 16 -15.48 12.42 -8.80
CA ILE A 16 -15.22 11.00 -9.04
C ILE A 16 -13.73 10.69 -8.87
N GLU A 17 -12.85 11.52 -9.42
CA GLU A 17 -11.41 11.34 -9.29
C GLU A 17 -10.95 11.52 -7.83
N GLY A 18 -11.52 12.49 -7.11
CA GLY A 18 -11.30 12.70 -5.68
C GLY A 18 -11.68 11.48 -4.84
N GLU A 19 -12.86 10.91 -5.06
CA GLU A 19 -13.34 9.70 -4.39
C GLU A 19 -12.42 8.51 -4.67
N LYS A 20 -12.07 8.26 -5.94
CA LYS A 20 -11.13 7.19 -6.34
C LYS A 20 -9.75 7.35 -5.69
N LYS A 21 -9.21 8.58 -5.63
CA LYS A 21 -7.92 8.85 -4.96
C LYS A 21 -8.01 8.63 -3.45
N GLY A 22 -9.13 9.03 -2.84
CA GLY A 22 -9.40 8.81 -1.42
C GLY A 22 -9.47 7.33 -1.06
N GLU A 23 -10.22 6.55 -1.83
CA GLU A 23 -10.36 5.10 -1.68
C GLU A 23 -9.01 4.38 -1.77
N LYS A 24 -8.23 4.65 -2.83
CA LYS A 24 -6.89 4.07 -3.00
C LYS A 24 -5.94 4.39 -1.84
N LYS A 25 -6.00 5.62 -1.32
CA LYS A 25 -5.21 6.02 -0.13
C LYS A 25 -5.67 5.30 1.12
N GLY A 26 -6.98 5.16 1.31
CA GLY A 26 -7.58 4.42 2.42
C GLY A 26 -7.17 2.96 2.41
N GLU A 27 -7.30 2.30 1.26
CA GLU A 27 -6.94 0.91 1.04
C GLU A 27 -5.44 0.68 1.32
N LYS A 28 -4.55 1.51 0.76
CA LYS A 28 -3.11 1.41 1.05
C LYS A 28 -2.81 1.54 2.54
N LYS A 29 -3.49 2.48 3.23
CA LYS A 29 -3.30 2.68 4.68
C LYS A 29 -3.80 1.49 5.50
N ALA A 30 -4.94 0.91 5.13
CA ALA A 30 -5.51 -0.27 5.78
C ALA A 30 -4.61 -1.50 5.58
N ALA A 31 -4.20 -1.78 4.35
CA ALA A 31 -3.29 -2.89 4.02
C ALA A 31 -1.97 -2.77 4.78
N LYS A 32 -1.37 -1.57 4.82
CA LYS A 32 -0.13 -1.31 5.56
C LYS A 32 -0.28 -1.59 7.06
N LYS A 33 -1.36 -1.10 7.67
CA LYS A 33 -1.63 -1.33 9.11
C LYS A 33 -1.81 -2.82 9.40
N PHE A 34 -2.65 -3.48 8.61
CA PHE A 34 -2.92 -4.91 8.78
C PHE A 34 -1.64 -5.74 8.66
N LEU A 35 -0.85 -5.52 7.61
CA LEU A 35 0.39 -6.25 7.39
C LEU A 35 1.46 -5.94 8.46
N ALA A 36 1.55 -4.70 8.92
CA ALA A 36 2.47 -4.34 10.01
C ALA A 36 2.11 -5.05 11.32
N THR A 37 0.81 -5.17 11.63
CA THR A 37 0.32 -5.93 12.78
C THR A 37 0.64 -7.42 12.62
N LEU A 38 0.33 -8.01 11.46
CA LEU A 38 0.60 -9.43 11.18
C LEU A 38 2.08 -9.79 11.34
N LEU A 39 2.97 -8.98 10.78
CA LEU A 39 4.43 -9.13 10.91
C LEU A 39 4.89 -9.01 12.36
N ALA A 40 4.36 -8.02 13.08
CA ALA A 40 4.68 -7.79 14.47
C ALA A 40 4.24 -8.96 15.36
N GLU A 41 3.05 -9.50 15.13
CA GLU A 41 2.54 -10.65 15.88
C GLU A 41 3.30 -11.93 15.56
N LYS A 42 3.45 -12.27 14.27
CA LYS A 42 4.13 -13.50 13.83
C LYS A 42 5.56 -13.59 14.35
N PHE A 43 6.30 -12.48 14.31
CA PHE A 43 7.72 -12.46 14.66
C PHE A 43 8.04 -11.76 15.99
N LYS A 44 7.02 -11.43 16.80
CA LYS A 44 7.16 -10.73 18.09
C LYS A 44 7.95 -9.42 17.99
N LEU A 45 7.66 -8.62 16.96
CA LEU A 45 8.28 -7.33 16.71
C LEU A 45 7.42 -6.16 17.20
N ASN A 46 8.01 -4.97 17.26
CA ASN A 46 7.25 -3.75 17.49
C ASN A 46 6.67 -3.23 16.16
N VAL A 47 5.35 -3.05 16.09
CA VAL A 47 4.62 -2.49 14.93
C VAL A 47 5.24 -1.18 14.43
N ARG A 48 5.71 -0.31 15.34
CA ARG A 48 6.34 0.98 15.00
C ARG A 48 7.64 0.81 14.20
N ARG A 49 8.33 -0.32 14.33
CA ARG A 49 9.55 -0.65 13.55
C ARG A 49 9.22 -1.23 12.18
N VAL A 50 8.10 -1.92 12.05
CA VAL A 50 7.68 -2.56 10.79
C VAL A 50 7.04 -1.55 9.85
N MET A 51 6.17 -0.68 10.36
CA MET A 51 5.33 0.20 9.55
C MET A 51 6.10 1.08 8.54
N PRO A 52 7.24 1.73 8.90
CA PRO A 52 8.01 2.53 7.95
C PRO A 52 8.60 1.72 6.79
N ARG A 53 8.89 0.42 7.01
CA ARG A 53 9.46 -0.45 5.97
C ARG A 53 8.46 -0.76 4.86
N LEU A 54 7.16 -0.71 5.16
CA LEU A 54 6.07 -0.98 4.23
C LEU A 54 5.61 0.26 3.44
N GLU A 55 6.02 1.48 3.85
CA GLU A 55 5.63 2.74 3.18
C GLU A 55 5.87 2.77 1.66
N PRO A 56 7.04 2.32 1.14
CA PRO A 56 7.31 2.39 -0.29
C PRO A 56 6.58 1.31 -1.09
N LEU A 57 5.96 0.31 -0.44
CA LEU A 57 5.25 -0.76 -1.14
C LEU A 57 3.90 -0.27 -1.68
N ARG A 58 3.47 -0.85 -2.80
CA ARG A 58 2.10 -0.67 -3.31
C ARG A 58 1.17 -1.66 -2.60
N THR A 59 -0.15 -1.44 -2.67
CA THR A 59 -1.14 -2.33 -2.05
C THR A 59 -0.96 -3.78 -2.51
N ASN A 60 -0.75 -4.01 -3.81
CA ASN A 60 -0.53 -5.35 -4.36
C ASN A 60 0.75 -6.01 -3.82
N ASP A 61 1.84 -5.25 -3.66
CA ASP A 61 3.07 -5.78 -3.09
C ASP A 61 2.84 -6.17 -1.60
N MET A 62 2.04 -5.40 -0.86
CA MET A 62 1.67 -5.73 0.52
C MET A 62 0.81 -7.01 0.59
N MET A 63 -0.13 -7.19 -0.34
CA MET A 63 -0.94 -8.40 -0.42
C MET A 63 -0.11 -9.63 -0.75
N GLU A 64 0.88 -9.50 -1.65
CA GLU A 64 1.81 -10.56 -2.00
C GLU A 64 2.69 -10.95 -0.80
N LEU A 65 3.28 -9.97 -0.11
CA LEU A 65 4.02 -10.23 1.13
C LEU A 65 3.13 -10.90 2.19
N GLY A 66 1.87 -10.51 2.30
CA GLY A 66 0.90 -11.15 3.19
C GLY A 66 0.73 -12.65 2.95
N LYS A 67 0.78 -13.08 1.68
CA LYS A 67 0.73 -14.51 1.30
C LYS A 67 2.06 -15.20 1.59
N ASP A 68 3.18 -14.59 1.18
CA ASP A 68 4.52 -15.17 1.35
C ASP A 68 4.91 -15.31 2.83
N LEU A 69 4.33 -14.49 3.71
CA LEU A 69 4.53 -14.59 5.15
C LEU A 69 4.12 -15.94 5.74
N LEU A 70 3.21 -16.67 5.10
CA LEU A 70 2.80 -18.00 5.57
C LEU A 70 3.96 -19.00 5.53
N SER A 71 4.88 -18.85 4.57
CA SER A 71 6.04 -19.72 4.38
C SER A 71 7.34 -19.18 5.00
N MET A 72 7.32 -18.00 5.62
CA MET A 72 8.50 -17.40 6.24
C MET A 72 8.65 -17.85 7.70
N ASP A 73 9.86 -18.29 8.06
CA ASP A 73 10.17 -18.74 9.43
C ASP A 73 10.73 -17.61 10.29
N LYS A 74 11.41 -16.63 9.67
CA LYS A 74 12.09 -15.54 10.38
C LYS A 74 11.71 -14.18 9.82
N TYR A 75 11.85 -13.13 10.65
CA TYR A 75 11.51 -11.77 10.22
C TYR A 75 12.48 -11.22 9.18
N GLU A 76 13.72 -11.73 9.18
CA GLU A 76 14.74 -11.38 8.19
C GLU A 76 14.28 -11.73 6.78
N ASP A 77 13.57 -12.84 6.59
CA ASP A 77 13.03 -13.26 5.28
C ASP A 77 12.05 -12.19 4.75
N ALA A 78 11.14 -11.72 5.61
CA ALA A 78 10.21 -10.66 5.28
C ALA A 78 10.92 -9.33 4.99
N TYR A 79 11.96 -8.99 5.75
CA TYR A 79 12.73 -7.76 5.51
C TYR A 79 13.53 -7.82 4.21
N GLN A 80 14.14 -8.96 3.90
CA GLN A 80 14.82 -9.18 2.63
C GLN A 80 13.85 -9.09 1.46
N TRP A 81 12.66 -9.70 1.58
CA TRP A 81 11.59 -9.59 0.59
C TRP A 81 11.23 -8.12 0.32
N ILE A 82 11.00 -7.33 1.39
CA ILE A 82 10.68 -5.91 1.31
C ILE A 82 11.79 -5.13 0.61
N ASP A 83 13.05 -5.36 0.99
CA ASP A 83 14.19 -4.62 0.45
C ASP A 83 14.46 -4.98 -1.02
N ASN A 84 14.27 -6.24 -1.41
CA ASN A 84 14.30 -6.66 -2.81
C ASN A 84 13.19 -5.99 -3.63
N ARG A 85 11.96 -5.94 -3.11
CA ARG A 85 10.84 -5.28 -3.79
C ARG A 85 11.09 -3.78 -3.97
N LYS A 86 11.67 -3.10 -2.98
CA LYS A 86 12.07 -1.68 -3.11
C LYS A 86 13.08 -1.45 -4.23
N ARG A 87 14.05 -2.35 -4.42
CA ARG A 87 15.03 -2.25 -5.51
C ARG A 87 14.35 -2.34 -6.87
N ILE A 88 13.42 -3.29 -7.03
CA ILE A 88 12.62 -3.44 -8.25
C ILE A 88 11.81 -2.16 -8.52
N LEU A 89 11.12 -1.64 -7.51
CA LEU A 89 10.33 -0.40 -7.65
C LEU A 89 11.19 0.79 -8.05
N LYS A 90 12.41 0.92 -7.49
CA LYS A 90 13.35 1.98 -7.83
C LYS A 90 13.88 1.86 -9.27
N MET A 91 14.06 0.64 -9.78
CA MET A 91 14.49 0.39 -11.16
C MET A 91 13.37 0.60 -12.18
N SER A 92 12.11 0.47 -11.77
CA SER A 92 10.93 0.70 -12.62
C SER A 92 10.38 2.13 -12.58
N SER A 93 11.05 3.03 -11.85
CA SER A 93 10.65 4.44 -11.69
C SER A 93 11.42 5.36 -12.62
#